data_AF-A0A923M9F2-F1
#
_entry.id   AF-A0A923M9F2-F1
#
_cell.length_a   1.000
_cell.length_b   1.000
_cell.length_c   1.000
_cell.angle_alpha   90.00
_cell.angle_beta   90.00
_cell.angle_gamma   90.00
#
_symmetry.space_group_name_H-M   'P 1'
#
loop_
_entity.id
_entity.type
_entity.pdbx_description
1 polymer ?
#
loop_
_entity_poly.entity_id
_entity_poly.type
_entity_poly.pdbx_seq_one_letter_code
_entity_poly.pdbx_strand_id
1 'polypeptide(L)'
;MSASQASALTAIAFQLAAALEAYEAELDRMTGVHIDPELYQLVAQCMDDMRMFAASLPKLSVLWVELMIRHFEYTHGLWRGQRGEATAAELQALYARLREATRTLHGACVREITEG
;
A
#
# COMPACT_ATOMS: atom_id res chain seq x y z
N MET A 1 13.23 25.97 -2.93
CA MET A 1 13.33 24.72 -3.73
C MET A 1 13.84 25.10 -5.10
N SER A 2 14.90 24.45 -5.59
CA SER A 2 15.35 24.62 -6.98
C SER A 2 14.46 23.80 -7.91
N ALA A 3 14.39 24.18 -9.19
CA ALA A 3 13.65 23.41 -10.20
C ALA A 3 14.09 21.93 -10.29
N SER A 4 15.36 21.63 -10.00
CA SER A 4 15.88 20.27 -9.91
C SER A 4 15.30 19.44 -8.76
N GLN A 5 15.00 20.09 -7.63
CA GLN A 5 14.43 19.42 -6.45
C GLN A 5 12.95 19.09 -6.67
N ALA A 6 12.20 19.99 -7.31
CA ALA A 6 10.82 19.75 -7.70
C ALA A 6 10.72 18.55 -8.66
N SER A 7 11.55 18.53 -9.71
CA SER A 7 11.62 17.41 -10.65
C SER A 7 11.99 16.07 -10.00
N ALA A 8 12.86 16.06 -8.98
CA ALA A 8 13.19 14.85 -8.24
C ALA A 8 12.01 14.33 -7.42
N LEU A 9 11.26 15.22 -6.76
CA LEU A 9 10.07 14.82 -5.98
C LEU A 9 8.96 14.27 -6.88
N THR A 10 8.72 14.88 -8.04
CA THR A 10 7.80 14.36 -9.06
C THR A 10 8.19 12.96 -9.53
N ALA A 11 9.48 12.72 -9.79
CA ALA A 11 9.98 11.39 -10.18
C ALA A 11 9.78 10.34 -9.06
N ILE A 12 10.01 10.72 -7.80
CA ILE A 12 9.80 9.83 -6.65
C ILE A 12 8.29 9.55 -6.47
N ALA A 13 7.43 10.54 -6.65
CA ALA A 13 5.97 10.34 -6.59
C ALA A 13 5.49 9.38 -7.70
N PHE A 14 6.07 9.46 -8.90
CA PHE A 14 5.81 8.50 -9.98
C PHE A 14 6.27 7.08 -9.62
N GLN A 15 7.47 6.93 -9.04
CA GLN A 15 7.97 5.63 -8.59
C GLN A 15 7.11 5.02 -7.48
N LEU A 16 6.63 5.84 -6.53
CA LEU A 16 5.71 5.39 -5.50
C LEU A 16 4.37 4.95 -6.08
N ALA A 17 3.82 5.69 -7.07
CA ALA A 17 2.58 5.30 -7.74
C ALA A 17 2.72 3.94 -8.45
N ALA A 18 3.82 3.73 -9.19
CA ALA A 18 4.08 2.44 -9.85
C ALA A 18 4.24 1.29 -8.84
N ALA A 19 4.91 1.53 -7.71
CA ALA A 19 5.05 0.54 -6.65
C ALA A 19 3.70 0.19 -5.99
N LEU A 20 2.80 1.17 -5.86
CA LEU A 20 1.43 0.96 -5.37
C LEU A 20 0.59 0.11 -6.32
N GLU A 21 0.72 0.31 -7.63
CA GLU A 21 0.04 -0.52 -8.63
C GLU A 21 0.51 -1.98 -8.56
N ALA A 22 1.82 -2.20 -8.42
CA ALA A 22 2.38 -3.54 -8.23
C ALA A 22 1.89 -4.18 -6.93
N TYR A 23 1.90 -3.42 -5.83
CA TYR A 23 1.35 -3.85 -4.55
C TYR A 23 -0.13 -4.25 -4.66
N GLU A 24 -0.96 -3.44 -5.33
CA GLU A 24 -2.40 -3.70 -5.48
C GLU A 24 -2.65 -4.97 -6.30
N ALA A 25 -1.87 -5.20 -7.36
CA ALA A 25 -1.95 -6.42 -8.17
C ALA A 25 -1.62 -7.69 -7.36
N GLU A 26 -0.58 -7.66 -6.51
CA GLU A 26 -0.24 -8.79 -5.66
C GLU A 26 -1.24 -8.97 -4.50
N LEU A 27 -1.78 -7.87 -3.98
CA LEU A 27 -2.80 -7.90 -2.93
C LEU A 27 -4.12 -8.50 -3.44
N ASP A 28 -4.52 -8.20 -4.69
CA ASP A 28 -5.69 -8.82 -5.34
C ASP A 28 -5.54 -10.34 -5.48
N ARG A 29 -4.30 -10.86 -5.51
CA ARG A 29 -4.03 -12.30 -5.51
C ARG A 29 -4.12 -12.93 -4.11
N MET A 30 -4.01 -12.14 -3.05
CA MET A 30 -4.08 -12.61 -1.64
C MET A 30 -5.52 -12.89 -1.16
N THR A 31 -6.51 -12.95 -2.06
CA THR A 31 -7.90 -13.19 -1.68
C THR A 31 -8.11 -14.65 -1.27
N GLY A 32 -8.45 -14.87 0.00
CA GLY A 32 -8.79 -16.21 0.50
C GLY A 32 -8.48 -16.37 1.98
N VAL A 33 -8.85 -17.52 2.54
CA VAL A 33 -8.56 -17.87 3.95
C VAL A 33 -7.15 -18.45 4.11
N HIS A 34 -6.55 -18.98 3.03
CA HIS A 34 -5.21 -19.56 3.08
C HIS A 34 -4.17 -18.54 2.58
N ILE A 35 -3.25 -18.16 3.47
CA ILE A 35 -2.08 -17.36 3.12
C ILE A 35 -1.08 -18.25 2.40
N ASP A 36 -0.80 -17.93 1.15
CA ASP A 36 0.37 -18.42 0.43
C ASP A 36 1.62 -17.69 0.95
N PRO A 37 2.62 -18.39 1.53
CA PRO A 37 3.83 -17.78 2.05
C PRO A 37 4.63 -17.00 0.99
N GLU A 38 4.66 -17.48 -0.26
CA GLU A 38 5.40 -16.81 -1.34
C GLU A 38 4.73 -15.48 -1.68
N LEU A 39 3.40 -15.49 -1.77
CA LEU A 39 2.63 -14.29 -2.05
C LEU A 39 2.70 -13.27 -0.89
N TYR A 40 2.66 -13.75 0.36
CA TYR A 40 2.87 -12.89 1.52
C TYR A 40 4.24 -12.20 1.47
N GLN A 41 5.29 -12.93 1.10
CA GLN A 41 6.63 -12.38 0.97
C GLN A 41 6.73 -11.35 -0.18
N LEU A 42 6.07 -11.59 -1.31
CA LEU A 42 5.99 -10.62 -2.41
C LEU A 42 5.31 -9.33 -1.97
N VAL A 43 4.16 -9.42 -1.30
CA VAL A 43 3.45 -8.23 -0.81
C VAL A 43 4.28 -7.48 0.26
N ALA A 44 4.99 -8.19 1.12
CA ALA A 44 5.92 -7.59 2.07
C ALA A 44 7.07 -6.84 1.37
N GLN A 45 7.63 -7.41 0.31
CA GLN A 45 8.66 -6.73 -0.49
C GLN A 45 8.12 -5.44 -1.13
N CYS A 46 6.90 -5.45 -1.67
CA CYS A 46 6.28 -4.23 -2.20
C CYS A 46 6.14 -3.14 -1.13
N MET A 47 5.80 -3.50 0.12
CA MET A 47 5.73 -2.55 1.22
C MET A 47 7.10 -1.94 1.56
N ASP A 48 8.17 -2.72 1.50
CA ASP A 48 9.52 -2.23 1.71
C ASP A 48 9.97 -1.28 0.59
N ASP A 49 9.67 -1.60 -0.66
CA ASP A 49 9.97 -0.75 -1.81
C ASP A 49 9.23 0.59 -1.71
N MET A 50 7.94 0.56 -1.39
CA MET A 50 7.13 1.77 -1.19
C MET A 50 7.66 2.65 -0.04
N ARG A 51 8.14 2.04 1.06
CA ARG A 51 8.70 2.76 2.21
C ARG A 51 9.87 3.65 1.80
N MET A 52 10.73 3.18 0.89
CA MET A 52 11.88 3.95 0.40
C MET A 52 11.45 5.25 -0.29
N PHE A 53 10.41 5.18 -1.14
CA PHE A 53 9.89 6.36 -1.84
C PHE A 53 9.11 7.29 -0.91
N ALA A 54 8.23 6.72 -0.07
CA ALA A 54 7.39 7.49 0.85
C ALA A 54 8.22 8.31 1.86
N ALA A 55 9.39 7.80 2.29
CA ALA A 55 10.30 8.52 3.18
C ALA A 55 10.80 9.85 2.59
N SER A 56 10.79 9.99 1.26
CA SER A 56 11.22 11.19 0.56
C SER A 56 10.08 12.17 0.25
N LEU A 57 8.83 11.84 0.61
CA LEU A 57 7.63 12.62 0.32
C LEU A 57 6.87 12.99 1.62
N PRO A 58 7.33 14.00 2.39
CA PRO A 58 6.74 14.34 3.69
C PRO A 58 5.23 14.62 3.66
N LYS A 59 4.74 15.21 2.57
CA LYS A 59 3.30 15.48 2.38
C LYS A 59 2.44 14.22 2.33
N LEU A 60 3.03 13.08 1.92
CA LEU A 60 2.33 11.79 1.81
C LEU A 60 2.53 10.90 3.05
N SER A 61 3.33 11.33 4.03
CA SER A 61 3.69 10.52 5.21
C SER A 61 2.47 10.01 5.99
N VAL A 62 1.46 10.84 6.20
CA VAL A 62 0.23 10.44 6.91
C VAL A 62 -0.53 9.37 6.15
N LEU A 63 -0.66 9.51 4.83
CA LEU A 63 -1.34 8.54 3.97
C LEU A 63 -0.56 7.22 3.88
N TRP A 64 0.76 7.30 3.88
CA TRP A 64 1.64 6.13 3.94
C TRP A 64 1.47 5.36 5.26
N VAL A 65 1.45 6.06 6.41
CA VAL A 65 1.22 5.43 7.72
C VAL A 65 -0.16 4.78 7.79
N GLU A 66 -1.20 5.44 7.27
CA GLU A 66 -2.55 4.87 7.19
C GLU A 66 -2.54 3.56 6.37
N LEU A 67 -1.90 3.55 5.20
CA LEU A 67 -1.75 2.32 4.39
C LEU A 67 -1.06 1.20 5.17
N MET A 68 0.03 1.50 5.89
CA MET A 68 0.72 0.52 6.73
C MET A 68 -0.18 -0.07 7.81
N ILE A 69 -0.97 0.76 8.48
CA ILE A 69 -1.92 0.31 9.51
C ILE A 69 -2.95 -0.62 8.88
N ARG A 70 -3.56 -0.25 7.75
CA ARG A 70 -4.55 -1.11 7.06
C ARG A 70 -3.95 -2.40 6.54
N HIS A 71 -2.70 -2.37 6.07
CA HIS A 71 -1.97 -3.57 5.64
C HIS A 71 -1.77 -4.53 6.82
N PHE A 72 -1.34 -4.01 7.97
CA PHE A 72 -1.21 -4.80 9.19
C PHE A 72 -2.54 -5.37 9.66
N GLU A 73 -3.61 -4.56 9.70
CA GLU A 73 -4.94 -5.02 10.08
C GLU A 73 -5.43 -6.16 9.17
N TYR A 74 -5.26 -6.03 7.85
CA TYR A 74 -5.66 -7.05 6.89
C TYR A 74 -4.85 -8.34 7.03
N THR A 75 -3.51 -8.26 7.05
CA THR A 75 -2.66 -9.44 7.20
C THR A 75 -2.88 -10.15 8.54
N HIS A 76 -3.04 -9.41 9.63
CA HIS A 76 -3.45 -9.97 10.92
C HIS A 76 -4.84 -10.62 10.86
N GLY A 77 -5.78 -10.01 10.14
CA GLY A 77 -7.08 -10.58 9.83
C GLY A 77 -6.94 -11.95 9.14
N LEU A 78 -6.12 -12.05 8.10
CA LEU A 78 -5.86 -13.30 7.38
C LEU A 78 -5.32 -14.40 8.31
N TRP A 79 -4.37 -14.06 9.18
CA TRP A 79 -3.83 -15.01 10.18
C TRP A 79 -4.90 -15.49 11.15
N ARG A 80 -5.80 -14.60 11.60
CA ARG A 80 -6.96 -14.99 12.41
C ARG A 80 -7.94 -15.87 11.63
N GLY A 81 -8.15 -15.57 10.35
CA GLY A 81 -8.98 -16.37 9.44
C GLY A 81 -8.49 -17.81 9.32
N GLN A 82 -7.17 -18.03 9.18
CA GLN A 82 -6.58 -19.37 9.16
C GLN A 82 -6.83 -20.18 10.43
N ARG A 83 -6.97 -19.51 11.58
CA ARG A 83 -7.29 -20.13 12.89
C ARG A 83 -8.78 -20.29 13.13
N GLY A 84 -9.63 -19.86 12.20
CA GLY A 84 -11.08 -19.82 12.37
C GLY A 84 -11.57 -18.73 13.34
N GLU A 85 -10.73 -17.75 13.65
CA GLU A 85 -11.02 -16.66 14.59
C GLU A 85 -11.62 -15.41 13.90
N ALA A 86 -11.66 -15.39 12.56
CA ALA A 86 -12.25 -14.32 11.78
C ALA A 86 -13.14 -14.88 10.67
N THR A 87 -14.26 -14.20 10.43
CA THR A 87 -15.22 -14.51 9.38
C THR A 87 -14.78 -13.97 8.01
N ALA A 88 -15.28 -14.56 6.94
CA ALA A 88 -15.06 -14.04 5.58
C ALA A 88 -15.54 -12.58 5.42
N ALA A 89 -16.63 -12.19 6.10
CA ALA A 89 -17.14 -10.83 6.08
C ALA A 89 -16.19 -9.83 6.75
N GLU A 90 -15.58 -10.20 7.88
CA GLU A 90 -14.56 -9.37 8.54
C GLU A 90 -13.33 -9.20 7.65
N LEU A 91 -12.85 -10.29 7.02
CA LEU A 91 -11.73 -10.23 6.08
C LEU A 91 -12.03 -9.32 4.89
N GLN A 92 -13.24 -9.41 4.33
CA GLN A 92 -13.66 -8.55 3.21
C GLN A 92 -13.72 -7.07 3.61
N ALA A 93 -14.17 -6.77 4.84
CA ALA A 93 -14.21 -5.40 5.35
C ALA A 93 -12.81 -4.82 5.54
N LEU A 94 -11.87 -5.62 6.07
CA LEU A 94 -10.46 -5.22 6.19
C LEU A 94 -9.83 -4.99 4.82
N TYR A 95 -10.11 -5.87 3.86
CA TYR A 95 -9.65 -5.74 2.49
C TYR A 95 -10.16 -4.44 1.83
N ALA A 96 -11.44 -4.14 1.98
CA ALA A 96 -12.04 -2.92 1.42
C ALA A 96 -11.40 -1.64 2.00
N ARG A 97 -11.10 -1.61 3.31
CA ARG A 97 -10.40 -0.48 3.95
C ARG A 97 -8.98 -0.31 3.43
N LEU A 98 -8.27 -1.42 3.23
CA LEU A 98 -6.94 -1.41 2.65
C LEU A 98 -6.94 -0.89 1.20
N ARG A 99 -7.91 -1.33 0.39
CA ARG A 99 -8.12 -0.82 -0.97
C ARG A 99 -8.41 0.67 -0.99
N GLU A 100 -9.19 1.18 -0.03
CA GLU A 100 -9.45 2.62 0.08
C GLU A 100 -8.18 3.43 0.40
N ALA A 101 -7.38 2.95 1.37
CA ALA A 101 -6.11 3.60 1.71
C ALA A 101 -5.14 3.61 0.51
N THR A 102 -5.07 2.50 -0.23
CA THR A 102 -4.26 2.37 -1.46
C THR A 102 -4.68 3.39 -2.52
N ARG A 103 -5.98 3.47 -2.83
CA ARG A 103 -6.53 4.45 -3.78
C ARG A 103 -6.28 5.90 -3.34
N THR A 104 -6.42 6.18 -2.05
CA THR A 104 -6.21 7.53 -1.51
C THR A 104 -4.75 7.96 -1.67
N LEU A 105 -3.80 7.09 -1.32
CA LEU A 105 -2.37 7.37 -1.47
C LEU A 105 -1.98 7.48 -2.95
N HIS A 106 -2.48 6.59 -3.82
CA HIS A 106 -2.26 6.67 -5.26
C HIS A 106 -2.75 8.01 -5.84
N GLY A 107 -3.98 8.42 -5.49
CA GLY A 107 -4.52 9.71 -5.92
C GLY A 107 -3.70 10.90 -5.42
N ALA A 108 -3.07 10.80 -4.25
CA ALA A 108 -2.15 11.81 -3.75
C ALA A 108 -0.82 11.84 -4.51
N CYS A 109 -0.28 10.68 -4.90
CA CYS A 109 0.90 10.60 -5.76
C CYS A 109 0.64 11.27 -7.11
N VAL A 110 -0.52 10.99 -7.74
CA VAL A 110 -0.91 11.61 -9.01
C VAL A 110 -0.98 13.14 -8.90
N ARG A 111 -1.54 13.67 -7.81
CA ARG A 111 -1.56 15.13 -7.59
C ARG A 111 -0.17 15.73 -7.49
N GLU A 112 0.74 15.11 -6.72
CA GLU A 112 2.13 15.56 -6.64
C GLU A 112 2.86 15.49 -7.98
N ILE A 113 2.47 14.58 -8.88
CA ILE A 113 3.04 14.48 -10.23
C ILE A 113 2.53 15.62 -11.13
N THR A 114 1.25 15.98 -11.03
CA THR A 114 0.63 16.98 -11.92
C THR A 114 0.81 18.42 -11.43
N GLU A 115 0.96 18.61 -10.12
CA GLU A 115 1.06 19.93 -9.48
C GLU A 115 2.49 20.29 -9.03
N GLY A 116 3.42 19.32 -9.08
CA GLY A 116 4.81 19.43 -8.63
C GLY A 116 5.79 20.05 -9.62
#